data_AF-A0A1H3G2G7-F1
#
_entry.id   AF-A0A1H3G2G7-F1
#
_cell.length_a   1.000
_cell.length_b   1.000
_cell.length_c   1.000
_cell.angle_alpha   90.00
_cell.angle_beta   90.00
_cell.angle_gamma   90.00
#
_symmetry.space_group_name_H-M   'P 1'
#
loop_
_entity.id
_entity.type
_entity.pdbx_description
1 polymer ?
#
loop_
_entity_poly.entity_id
_entity_poly.type
_entity_poly.pdbx_seq_one_letter_code
_entity_poly.pdbx_strand_id
1 'polypeptide(L)'
;MGTLYYERLLLSQDKAAVADEAREHLARLQHSPRAFVRDPVMLEFLGLPSAGRVLESSLEQGLMDKLQAFLLELGKGFAFVARQQRVSTESKDFYIDLVFYNYLLRCFVLIDLKTGELTHQDIGQMDMYVRMYDDLKRNEDDNPTVGIQLCEAKDQSVVRYSVLNGSEQLFASRYKLVLPTEEELRTEIARESEALRLALALEKEHDADE
;
A
#
# COMPACT_ATOMS: atom_id res chain seq x y z
N MET A 1 -13.03 -33.58 16.22
CA MET A 1 -11.97 -34.09 17.11
C MET A 1 -10.83 -34.67 16.27
N GLY A 2 -9.95 -33.84 15.71
CA GLY A 2 -8.80 -34.37 14.97
C GLY A 2 -7.98 -33.37 14.17
N THR A 3 -7.37 -32.36 14.81
CA THR A 3 -6.50 -31.36 14.13
C THR A 3 -5.02 -31.48 14.51
N LEU A 4 -4.65 -32.39 15.41
CA LEU A 4 -3.30 -32.45 16.01
C LEU A 4 -2.47 -33.66 15.57
N TYR A 5 -2.57 -34.05 14.29
CA TYR A 5 -1.87 -35.25 13.79
C TYR A 5 -0.36 -35.19 14.02
N TYR A 6 0.28 -34.06 13.67
CA TYR A 6 1.72 -33.90 13.80
C TYR A 6 2.19 -33.91 15.26
N GLU A 7 1.48 -33.24 16.15
CA GLU A 7 1.79 -33.25 17.58
C GLU A 7 1.59 -34.64 18.18
N ARG A 8 0.51 -35.35 17.80
CA ARG A 8 0.28 -36.74 18.22
C ARG A 8 1.35 -37.69 17.69
N LEU A 9 1.88 -37.49 16.48
CA LEU A 9 2.97 -38.30 15.94
C LEU A 9 4.30 -38.06 16.68
N LEU A 10 4.53 -36.83 17.12
CA LEU A 10 5.73 -36.43 17.88
C LEU A 10 5.66 -36.92 19.33
N LEU A 11 4.47 -36.92 19.94
CA LEU A 11 4.25 -37.28 21.34
C LEU A 11 3.90 -38.76 21.57
N SER A 12 3.38 -39.46 20.56
CA SER A 12 3.02 -40.88 20.66
C SER A 12 4.24 -41.77 20.50
N GLN A 13 4.33 -42.81 21.34
CA GLN A 13 5.33 -43.87 21.19
C GLN A 13 4.97 -44.85 20.06
N ASP A 14 3.67 -45.06 19.81
CA ASP A 14 3.19 -45.87 18.70
C ASP A 14 2.80 -44.96 17.54
N LYS A 15 3.80 -44.69 16.70
CA LYS A 15 3.67 -43.82 15.53
C LYS A 15 2.96 -44.50 14.36
N ALA A 16 2.98 -45.83 14.33
CA ALA A 16 2.35 -46.61 13.27
C ALA A 16 0.83 -46.55 13.38
N ALA A 17 0.29 -46.77 14.58
CA ALA A 17 -1.15 -46.69 14.84
C ALA A 17 -1.73 -45.30 14.54
N VAL A 18 -1.02 -44.23 14.92
CA VAL A 18 -1.43 -42.83 14.65
C VAL A 18 -1.42 -42.53 13.15
N ALA A 19 -0.43 -43.04 12.42
CA ALA A 19 -0.35 -42.87 10.97
C ALA A 19 -1.44 -43.65 10.23
N ASP A 20 -1.79 -44.86 10.69
CA ASP A 20 -2.88 -45.66 10.11
C ASP A 20 -4.26 -45.04 10.37
N GLU A 21 -4.51 -44.56 11.59
CA GLU A 21 -5.71 -43.77 11.92
C GLU A 21 -5.83 -42.57 10.98
N ALA A 22 -4.76 -41.77 10.83
CA ALA A 22 -4.78 -40.60 9.97
C ALA A 22 -4.99 -40.95 8.49
N ARG A 23 -4.37 -42.01 7.98
CA ARG A 23 -4.59 -42.51 6.61
C ARG A 23 -6.05 -42.90 6.38
N GLU A 24 -6.66 -43.60 7.33
CA GLU A 24 -8.06 -44.02 7.23
C GLU A 24 -9.01 -42.82 7.27
N HIS A 25 -8.73 -41.83 8.10
CA HIS A 25 -9.49 -40.58 8.16
C HIS A 25 -9.31 -39.71 6.92
N LEU A 26 -8.09 -39.63 6.35
CA LEU A 26 -7.83 -38.91 5.10
C LEU A 26 -8.52 -39.57 3.91
N ALA A 27 -8.55 -40.90 3.86
CA ALA A 27 -9.22 -41.66 2.80
C ALA A 27 -10.75 -41.47 2.79
N ARG A 28 -11.34 -41.08 3.92
CA ARG A 28 -12.78 -40.74 4.02
C ARG A 28 -13.10 -39.30 3.59
N LEU A 29 -12.10 -38.45 3.42
CA LEU A 29 -12.29 -37.10 2.91
C LEU A 29 -12.40 -37.16 1.38
N GLN A 30 -13.60 -36.96 0.85
CA GLN A 30 -13.85 -36.93 -0.58
C GLN A 30 -13.00 -35.83 -1.25
N HIS A 31 -12.19 -36.23 -2.22
CA HIS A 31 -11.31 -35.35 -2.98
C HIS A 31 -12.13 -34.36 -3.82
N SER A 32 -12.32 -33.15 -3.31
CA SER A 32 -12.60 -31.97 -4.12
C SER A 32 -11.47 -30.96 -3.92
N PRO A 33 -11.01 -30.26 -4.97
CA PRO A 33 -9.99 -29.21 -4.86
C PRO A 33 -10.35 -28.10 -3.86
N ARG A 34 -11.64 -27.94 -3.55
CA ARG A 34 -12.18 -26.98 -2.59
C ARG A 34 -12.05 -27.41 -1.12
N ALA A 35 -11.73 -28.67 -0.83
CA ALA A 35 -11.60 -29.16 0.55
C ALA A 35 -10.25 -28.81 1.21
N PHE A 36 -9.23 -28.43 0.42
CA PHE A 36 -7.90 -28.11 0.93
C PHE A 36 -7.72 -26.62 1.29
N VAL A 37 -8.74 -25.79 1.08
CA VAL A 37 -8.66 -24.33 1.26
C VAL A 37 -9.68 -23.84 2.28
N ARG A 38 -9.77 -24.49 3.46
CA ARG A 38 -10.52 -23.97 4.61
C ARG A 38 -9.96 -24.49 5.93
N ASP A 39 -8.66 -24.30 6.17
CA ASP A 39 -8.16 -24.32 7.55
C ASP A 39 -7.79 -22.88 7.95
N PRO A 40 -8.63 -22.19 8.75
CA PRO A 40 -8.43 -20.79 9.15
C PRO A 40 -7.08 -20.53 9.83
N VAL A 41 -6.48 -21.56 10.42
CA VAL A 41 -5.23 -21.46 11.17
C VAL A 41 -4.02 -21.30 10.25
N MET A 42 -4.08 -21.82 9.01
CA MET A 42 -2.95 -21.73 8.07
C MET A 42 -2.84 -20.36 7.38
N LEU A 43 -3.94 -19.59 7.34
CA LEU A 43 -3.98 -18.27 6.71
C LEU A 43 -3.40 -17.16 7.60
N GLU A 44 -3.50 -17.29 8.93
CA GLU A 44 -2.84 -16.38 9.87
C GLU A 44 -1.31 -16.53 9.85
N PHE A 45 -0.79 -17.73 9.59
CA PHE A 45 0.66 -17.96 9.50
C PHE A 45 1.28 -17.42 8.20
N LEU A 46 0.48 -17.31 7.13
CA LEU A 46 0.88 -16.66 5.87
C LEU A 46 0.68 -15.14 5.89
N GLY A 47 0.21 -14.57 7.00
CA GLY A 47 0.02 -13.12 7.16
C GLY A 47 -1.01 -12.52 6.19
N LEU A 48 -1.88 -13.34 5.60
CA LEU A 48 -2.88 -12.82 4.67
C LEU A 48 -3.96 -12.05 5.43
N PRO A 49 -4.24 -10.81 5.03
CA PRO A 49 -5.21 -10.01 5.72
C PRO A 49 -6.63 -10.58 5.61
N SER A 50 -7.47 -10.31 6.61
CA SER A 50 -8.93 -10.47 6.54
C SER A 50 -9.45 -9.94 5.21
N ALA A 51 -10.47 -10.56 4.59
CA ALA A 51 -10.96 -10.15 3.26
C ALA A 51 -11.14 -8.63 3.10
N GLY A 52 -11.56 -7.91 4.15
CA GLY A 52 -11.61 -6.45 4.16
C GLY A 52 -10.27 -5.74 3.94
N ARG A 53 -9.16 -6.24 4.50
CA ARG A 53 -7.81 -5.68 4.35
C ARG A 53 -7.12 -6.14 3.05
N VAL A 54 -7.54 -7.24 2.43
CA VAL A 54 -7.19 -7.56 1.02
C VAL A 54 -7.86 -6.58 0.06
N LEU A 55 -9.14 -6.27 0.29
CA LEU A 55 -9.85 -5.26 -0.49
C LEU A 55 -9.25 -3.86 -0.32
N GLU A 56 -8.89 -3.49 0.90
CA GLU A 56 -8.23 -2.21 1.18
C GLU A 56 -6.87 -2.12 0.47
N SER A 57 -6.06 -3.18 0.52
CA SER A 57 -4.79 -3.25 -0.21
C SER A 57 -4.98 -3.21 -1.73
N SER A 58 -6.05 -3.82 -2.26
CA SER A 58 -6.36 -3.80 -3.70
C SER A 58 -6.83 -2.41 -4.15
N LEU A 59 -7.63 -1.74 -3.32
CA LEU A 59 -8.07 -0.36 -3.56
C LEU A 59 -6.89 0.61 -3.51
N GLU A 60 -6.03 0.50 -2.50
CA GLU A 60 -4.81 1.31 -2.37
C GLU A 60 -3.89 1.11 -3.59
N GLN A 61 -3.67 -0.13 -4.00
CA GLN A 61 -2.87 -0.44 -5.18
C GLN A 61 -3.48 0.15 -6.46
N GLY A 62 -4.79 -0.01 -6.66
CA GLY A 62 -5.51 0.55 -7.81
C GLY A 62 -5.46 2.08 -7.82
N LEU A 63 -5.61 2.73 -6.67
CA LEU A 63 -5.48 4.17 -6.54
C LEU A 63 -4.06 4.65 -6.85
N MET A 64 -3.05 3.97 -6.36
CA MET A 64 -1.65 4.25 -6.71
C MET A 64 -1.39 4.11 -8.22
N ASP A 65 -1.98 3.11 -8.89
CA ASP A 65 -1.86 2.94 -10.36
C ASP A 65 -2.43 4.15 -11.10
N LYS A 66 -3.63 4.56 -10.71
CA LYS A 66 -4.35 5.68 -11.33
C LYS A 66 -3.66 7.01 -11.07
N LEU A 67 -3.22 7.23 -9.83
CA LEU A 67 -2.49 8.43 -9.47
C LEU A 67 -1.16 8.52 -10.22
N GLN A 68 -0.43 7.40 -10.36
CA GLN A 68 0.80 7.38 -11.13
C GLN A 68 0.54 7.76 -12.59
N ALA A 69 -0.49 7.18 -13.22
CA ALA A 69 -0.87 7.52 -14.59
C ALA A 69 -1.28 8.99 -14.72
N PHE A 70 -2.16 9.48 -13.84
CA PHE A 70 -2.60 10.87 -13.80
C PHE A 70 -1.44 11.86 -13.74
N LEU A 71 -0.46 11.64 -12.84
CA LEU A 71 0.69 12.54 -12.69
C LEU A 71 1.59 12.58 -13.93
N LEU A 72 1.73 11.44 -14.62
CA LEU A 72 2.48 11.36 -15.88
C LEU A 72 1.71 12.02 -17.03
N GLU A 73 0.40 11.82 -17.11
CA GLU A 73 -0.48 12.40 -18.12
C GLU A 73 -0.66 13.91 -17.96
N LEU A 74 -0.57 14.42 -16.73
CA LEU A 74 -0.63 15.86 -16.44
C LEU A 74 0.44 16.64 -17.20
N GLY A 75 1.54 15.99 -17.61
CA GLY A 75 2.57 16.58 -18.47
C GLY A 75 3.40 17.69 -17.81
N LYS A 76 3.17 18.00 -16.53
CA LYS A 76 3.85 19.07 -15.76
C LYS A 76 5.26 18.66 -15.29
N GLY A 77 5.93 17.80 -16.05
CA GLY A 77 7.34 17.46 -15.84
C GLY A 77 7.63 16.33 -14.85
N PHE A 78 6.65 15.51 -14.51
CA PHE A 78 6.85 14.31 -13.69
C PHE A 78 7.58 13.21 -14.47
N ALA A 79 8.63 12.67 -13.86
CA ALA A 79 9.31 11.46 -14.27
C ALA A 79 9.19 10.43 -13.15
N PHE A 80 8.65 9.25 -13.46
CA PHE A 80 8.51 8.17 -12.49
C PHE A 80 9.88 7.59 -12.13
N VAL A 81 10.16 7.47 -10.83
CA VAL A 81 11.43 6.94 -10.31
C VAL A 81 11.23 5.56 -9.72
N ALA A 82 10.29 5.42 -8.79
CA ALA A 82 10.06 4.17 -8.08
C ALA A 82 8.66 4.10 -7.47
N ARG A 83 8.26 2.87 -7.16
CA ARG A 83 7.05 2.55 -6.40
C ARG A 83 7.38 1.64 -5.25
N GLN A 84 6.69 1.82 -4.11
CA GLN A 84 6.90 1.08 -2.88
C GLN A 84 8.38 1.00 -2.52
N GLN A 85 9.06 2.13 -2.65
CA GLN A 85 10.50 2.18 -2.47
C GLN A 85 10.84 1.97 -1.01
N ARG A 86 11.58 0.89 -0.74
CA ARG A 86 12.09 0.62 0.60
C ARG A 86 13.14 1.65 0.99
N VAL A 87 12.95 2.20 2.17
CA VAL A 87 13.81 3.13 2.87
C VAL A 87 14.20 2.50 4.19
N SER A 88 15.47 2.15 4.34
CA SER A 88 15.97 1.50 5.56
C SER A 88 16.68 2.52 6.44
N THR A 89 16.27 2.59 7.69
CA THR A 89 17.07 3.18 8.78
C THR A 89 17.82 2.07 9.51
N GLU A 90 18.74 2.40 10.42
CA GLU A 90 19.46 1.40 11.22
C GLU A 90 18.53 0.47 12.02
N SER A 91 17.30 0.91 12.31
CA SER A 91 16.38 0.21 13.21
C SER A 91 15.11 -0.32 12.53
N LYS A 92 14.68 0.28 11.42
CA LYS A 92 13.40 -0.03 10.76
C LYS A 92 13.45 0.21 9.26
N ASP A 93 12.70 -0.63 8.55
CA ASP A 93 12.35 -0.44 7.14
C ASP A 93 11.03 0.32 7.02
N PHE A 94 11.01 1.23 6.07
CA PHE A 94 9.90 2.08 5.70
C PHE A 94 9.70 1.99 4.18
N TYR A 95 8.51 2.37 3.70
CA TYR A 95 8.19 2.33 2.27
C TYR A 95 7.57 3.65 1.84
N ILE A 96 8.02 4.18 0.70
CA ILE A 96 7.41 5.34 0.05
C ILE A 96 6.59 4.82 -1.12
N ASP A 97 5.31 5.16 -1.17
CA ASP A 97 4.38 4.59 -2.15
C ASP A 97 4.75 4.94 -3.58
N LEU A 98 4.96 6.23 -3.87
CA LEU A 98 5.41 6.68 -5.17
C LEU A 98 6.52 7.71 -5.04
N VAL A 99 7.53 7.58 -5.91
CA VAL A 99 8.63 8.53 -6.02
C VAL A 99 8.69 9.03 -7.45
N PHE A 100 8.65 10.34 -7.58
CA PHE A 100 8.85 11.05 -8.84
C PHE A 100 10.03 12.01 -8.73
N TYR A 101 10.56 12.37 -9.89
CA TYR A 101 11.38 13.56 -10.06
C TYR A 101 10.63 14.53 -10.96
N ASN A 102 10.51 15.79 -10.56
CA ASN A 102 9.96 16.83 -11.40
C ASN A 102 11.10 17.60 -12.07
N TYR A 103 11.28 17.45 -13.39
CA TYR A 103 12.43 18.06 -14.08
C TYR A 103 12.28 19.56 -14.31
N LEU A 104 11.06 20.11 -14.28
CA LEU A 104 10.83 21.56 -14.39
C LEU A 104 11.21 22.27 -13.09
N LEU A 105 10.85 21.66 -11.96
CA LEU A 105 11.21 22.13 -10.62
C LEU A 105 12.60 21.66 -10.20
N ARG A 106 13.18 20.67 -10.86
CA ARG A 106 14.43 20.01 -10.48
C ARG A 106 14.40 19.53 -9.02
N CYS A 107 13.36 18.79 -8.62
CA CYS A 107 13.24 18.27 -7.26
C CYS A 107 12.59 16.88 -7.25
N PHE A 108 12.84 16.12 -6.19
CA PHE A 108 12.08 14.91 -5.92
C PHE A 108 10.68 15.25 -5.38
N VAL A 109 9.70 14.43 -5.74
CA VAL A 109 8.33 14.49 -5.22
C VAL A 109 7.99 13.11 -4.68
N LEU A 110 7.83 13.02 -3.37
CA LEU A 110 7.49 11.80 -2.64
C LEU A 110 6.00 11.82 -2.36
N ILE A 111 5.31 10.72 -2.61
CA ILE A 111 3.87 10.62 -2.43
C ILE A 111 3.55 9.40 -1.58
N ASP A 112 2.69 9.59 -0.60
CA ASP A 112 2.22 8.57 0.33
C ASP A 112 0.68 8.65 0.43
N LEU A 113 0.02 7.52 0.21
CA LEU A 113 -1.44 7.40 0.19
C LEU A 113 -1.90 6.74 1.49
N LYS A 114 -2.90 7.34 2.14
CA LYS A 114 -3.53 6.83 3.36
C LYS A 114 -5.03 6.69 3.14
N THR A 115 -5.55 5.49 3.37
CA THR A 115 -6.99 5.16 3.35
C THR A 115 -7.73 5.61 4.61
N GLY A 116 -6.98 6.06 5.63
CA GLY A 116 -7.50 6.59 6.90
C GLY A 116 -6.98 7.99 7.20
N GLU A 117 -7.44 8.56 8.32
CA GLU A 117 -7.03 9.90 8.75
C GLU A 117 -5.50 10.03 8.89
N LEU A 118 -4.96 11.19 8.48
CA LEU A 118 -3.55 11.51 8.66
C LEU A 118 -3.23 11.70 10.15
N THR A 119 -2.35 10.86 10.67
CA THR A 119 -1.85 10.95 12.04
C THR A 119 -0.62 11.85 12.12
N HIS A 120 -0.27 12.30 13.33
CA HIS A 120 1.01 12.99 13.56
C HIS A 120 2.22 12.11 13.22
N GLN A 121 2.08 10.79 13.31
CA GLN A 121 3.13 9.86 12.95
C GLN A 121 3.37 9.86 11.44
N ASP A 122 2.31 9.91 10.63
CA ASP A 122 2.43 9.99 9.17
C ASP A 122 3.16 11.26 8.76
N ILE A 123 2.83 12.41 9.37
CA ILE A 123 3.51 13.68 9.08
C ILE A 123 5.01 13.58 9.40
N GLY A 124 5.36 13.06 10.58
CA GLY A 124 6.75 12.88 10.97
C GLY A 124 7.50 11.88 10.08
N GLN A 125 6.82 10.85 9.58
CA GLN A 125 7.37 9.89 8.64
C GLN A 125 7.69 10.55 7.29
N MET A 126 6.78 11.37 6.74
CA MET A 126 7.04 12.11 5.51
C MET A 126 8.20 13.10 5.68
N ASP A 127 8.26 13.84 6.80
CA ASP A 127 9.36 14.74 7.08
C ASP A 127 10.72 14.03 7.11
N MET A 128 10.76 12.81 7.69
CA MET A 128 11.95 11.96 7.66
C MET A 128 12.31 11.56 6.21
N TYR A 129 11.33 11.16 5.39
CA TYR A 129 11.59 10.79 4.00
C TYR A 129 12.17 11.95 3.19
N VAL A 130 11.59 13.14 3.31
CA VAL A 130 12.04 14.35 2.62
C VAL A 130 13.48 14.67 3.01
N ARG A 131 13.82 14.68 4.31
CA ARG A 131 15.19 14.92 4.78
C ARG A 131 16.18 13.90 4.24
N MET A 132 15.82 12.62 4.30
CA MET A 132 16.69 11.56 3.81
C MET A 132 16.95 11.72 2.30
N TYR A 133 15.95 12.10 1.51
CA TYR A 133 16.11 12.38 0.10
C TYR A 133 17.02 13.58 -0.15
N ASP A 134 16.82 14.65 0.60
CA ASP A 134 17.65 15.86 0.53
C ASP A 134 19.12 15.60 0.90
N ASP A 135 19.38 14.67 1.81
CA ASP A 135 20.73 14.31 2.27
C ASP A 135 21.41 13.23 1.39
N LEU A 136 20.66 12.26 0.87
CA LEU A 136 21.23 11.06 0.23
C LEU A 136 21.02 10.98 -1.29
N LYS A 137 20.07 11.72 -1.84
CA LYS A 137 19.63 11.57 -3.26
C LYS A 137 19.67 12.87 -4.05
N ARG A 138 19.39 14.00 -3.40
CA ARG A 138 19.37 15.32 -4.02
C ARG A 138 20.78 15.73 -4.44
N ASN A 139 20.93 16.21 -5.68
CA ASN A 139 22.19 16.82 -6.14
C ASN A 139 22.28 18.27 -5.66
N GLU A 140 23.48 18.87 -5.73
CA GLU A 140 23.71 20.26 -5.30
C GLU A 140 22.79 21.27 -6.01
N ASP A 141 22.49 21.03 -7.29
CA ASP A 141 21.64 21.90 -8.11
C ASP A 141 20.13 21.58 -8.02
N ASP A 142 19.76 20.50 -7.33
CA ASP A 142 18.34 20.13 -7.18
C ASP A 142 17.70 20.98 -6.06
N ASN A 143 16.49 21.45 -6.32
CA ASN A 143 15.68 22.13 -5.32
C ASN A 143 15.21 21.14 -4.22
N PRO A 144 14.80 21.65 -3.04
CA PRO A 144 14.35 20.81 -1.94
C PRO A 144 13.24 19.83 -2.35
N THR A 145 13.34 18.61 -1.82
CA THR A 145 12.35 17.55 -2.02
C THR A 145 10.99 17.95 -1.45
N VAL A 146 9.92 17.53 -2.12
CA VAL A 146 8.54 17.77 -1.68
C VAL A 146 7.90 16.46 -1.28
N GLY A 147 7.32 16.42 -0.09
CA GLY A 147 6.43 15.35 0.35
C GLY A 147 4.98 15.72 0.07
N ILE A 148 4.20 14.78 -0.46
CA ILE A 148 2.76 14.91 -0.65
C ILE A 148 2.09 13.74 0.06
N GLN A 149 1.26 14.05 1.03
CA GLN A 149 0.43 13.06 1.70
C GLN A 149 -0.99 13.19 1.19
N LEU A 150 -1.53 12.06 0.75
CA LEU A 150 -2.86 11.94 0.18
C LEU A 150 -3.70 11.11 1.12
N CYS A 151 -4.78 11.69 1.63
CA CYS A 151 -5.70 11.01 2.52
C CYS A 151 -7.04 10.81 1.83
N GLU A 152 -7.55 9.59 1.85
CA GLU A 152 -8.91 9.26 1.44
C GLU A 152 -9.79 8.98 2.66
N ALA A 153 -10.04 9.99 3.50
CA ALA A 153 -10.97 9.86 4.61
C ALA A 153 -12.43 10.03 4.15
N LYS A 154 -13.35 9.32 4.82
CA LYS A 154 -14.77 9.14 4.44
C LYS A 154 -15.58 10.41 4.14
N ASP A 155 -15.11 11.60 4.50
CA ASP A 155 -15.82 12.87 4.25
C ASP A 155 -14.92 14.01 3.74
N GLN A 156 -13.60 13.83 3.69
CA GLN A 156 -12.65 14.85 3.21
C GLN A 156 -11.37 14.20 2.68
N SER A 157 -11.09 14.32 1.37
CA SER A 157 -9.74 14.03 0.91
C SER A 157 -8.83 15.19 1.29
N VAL A 158 -7.85 14.91 2.15
CA VAL A 158 -6.90 15.91 2.63
C VAL A 158 -5.58 15.68 1.90
N VAL A 159 -5.11 16.73 1.22
CA VAL A 159 -3.78 16.75 0.63
C VAL A 159 -2.90 17.62 1.51
N ARG A 160 -1.75 17.12 1.94
CA ARG A 160 -0.75 17.90 2.66
C ARG A 160 0.58 17.88 1.95
N TYR A 161 1.12 19.07 1.69
CA TYR A 161 2.50 19.21 1.25
C TYR A 161 3.39 19.38 2.48
N SER A 162 4.35 18.48 2.64
CA SER A 162 5.51 18.73 3.50
C SER A 162 6.62 19.31 2.65
N VAL A 163 7.04 20.52 3.01
CA VAL A 163 8.19 21.22 2.44
C VAL A 163 9.06 21.61 3.62
N LEU A 164 10.35 21.25 3.58
CA LEU A 164 11.25 21.58 4.67
C LEU A 164 11.32 23.11 4.89
N ASN A 165 11.26 23.48 6.17
CA ASN A 165 11.23 24.85 6.69
C ASN A 165 12.30 25.75 6.05
N GLY A 166 11.86 26.91 5.56
CA GLY A 166 12.74 28.00 5.09
C GLY A 166 12.29 28.66 3.79
N SER A 167 11.26 28.15 3.10
CA SER A 167 10.90 28.65 1.78
C SER A 167 9.41 28.57 1.42
N GLU A 168 8.53 28.94 2.35
CA GLU A 168 7.08 29.08 2.05
C GLU A 168 6.84 29.97 0.81
N GLN A 169 7.65 30.99 0.63
CA GLN A 169 7.58 31.93 -0.49
C GLN A 169 8.01 31.30 -1.82
N LEU A 170 9.04 30.43 -1.81
CA LEU A 170 9.46 29.66 -2.99
C LEU A 170 8.42 28.59 -3.35
N PHE A 171 7.87 27.92 -2.33
CA PHE A 171 6.79 26.96 -2.51
C PHE A 171 5.56 27.62 -3.16
N ALA A 172 5.13 28.77 -2.62
CA ALA A 172 3.98 29.49 -3.15
C ALA A 172 4.19 30.04 -4.57
N SER A 173 5.41 30.47 -4.91
CA SER A 173 5.69 31.15 -6.20
C SER A 173 6.05 30.21 -7.35
N ARG A 174 6.71 29.07 -7.08
CA ARG A 174 7.19 28.15 -8.12
C ARG A 174 6.52 26.79 -8.10
N TYR A 175 6.40 26.19 -6.92
CA TYR A 175 5.92 24.82 -6.80
C TYR A 175 4.42 24.72 -7.08
N LYS A 176 3.61 25.66 -6.58
CA LYS A 176 2.16 25.70 -6.85
C LYS A 176 1.79 25.82 -8.33
N LEU A 177 2.68 26.33 -9.18
CA LEU A 177 2.41 26.49 -10.62
C LEU A 177 2.66 25.21 -11.41
N VAL A 178 3.51 24.32 -10.90
CA VAL A 178 3.94 23.10 -11.60
C VAL A 178 3.35 21.84 -10.99
N LEU A 179 3.29 21.75 -9.66
CA LEU A 179 2.64 20.64 -8.99
C LEU A 179 1.11 20.71 -9.20
N PRO A 180 0.42 19.56 -9.26
CA PRO A 180 -1.04 19.57 -9.21
C PRO A 180 -1.50 20.23 -7.91
N THR A 181 -2.64 20.88 -7.97
CA THR A 181 -3.29 21.50 -6.80
C THR A 181 -3.90 20.44 -5.89
N GLU A 182 -4.14 20.81 -4.62
CA GLU A 182 -4.88 19.94 -3.67
C GLU A 182 -6.25 19.54 -4.22
N GLU A 183 -6.92 20.45 -4.93
CA GLU A 183 -8.22 20.20 -5.54
C GLU A 183 -8.16 19.19 -6.67
N GLU A 184 -7.17 19.32 -7.58
CA GLU A 184 -6.96 18.40 -8.70
C GLU A 184 -6.71 16.98 -8.16
N LEU A 185 -5.81 16.84 -7.18
CA LEU A 185 -5.50 15.57 -6.54
C LEU A 185 -6.70 14.98 -5.80
N ARG A 186 -7.43 15.79 -5.02
CA ARG A 186 -8.63 15.34 -4.31
C ARG A 186 -9.70 14.82 -5.29
N THR A 187 -9.98 15.60 -6.33
CA THR A 187 -11.01 15.26 -7.31
C THR A 187 -10.66 13.96 -8.02
N GLU A 188 -9.40 13.79 -8.39
CA GLU A 188 -8.91 12.58 -9.02
C GLU A 188 -9.04 11.36 -8.10
N ILE A 189 -8.54 11.45 -6.87
CA ILE A 189 -8.60 10.35 -5.89
C ILE A 189 -10.06 9.94 -5.61
N ALA A 190 -10.95 10.92 -5.41
CA ALA A 190 -12.35 10.63 -5.14
C ALA A 190 -13.02 9.89 -6.31
N ARG A 191 -12.78 10.36 -7.55
CA ARG A 191 -13.31 9.74 -8.77
C ARG A 191 -12.82 8.31 -8.94
N GLU A 192 -11.51 8.10 -8.81
CA GLU A 192 -10.90 6.78 -9.03
C GLU A 192 -11.26 5.80 -7.91
N SER A 193 -11.38 6.28 -6.67
CA SER A 193 -11.77 5.41 -5.55
C SER A 193 -13.21 4.93 -5.68
N GLU A 194 -14.14 5.80 -6.08
CA GLU A 194 -15.52 5.40 -6.35
C GLU A 194 -15.59 4.34 -7.47
N ALA A 195 -14.87 4.58 -8.58
CA ALA A 195 -14.82 3.64 -9.69
C ALA A 195 -14.26 2.26 -9.29
N LEU A 196 -13.17 2.24 -8.51
CA LEU A 196 -12.56 1.01 -8.02
C LEU A 196 -13.47 0.28 -7.03
N ARG A 197 -14.15 0.99 -6.13
CA ARG A 197 -15.12 0.37 -5.21
C ARG A 197 -16.27 -0.30 -5.95
N LEU A 198 -16.78 0.34 -7.01
CA LEU A 198 -17.84 -0.23 -7.83
C LEU A 198 -17.35 -1.49 -8.57
N ALA A 199 -16.17 -1.45 -9.17
CA ALA A 199 -15.57 -2.59 -9.85
C ALA A 199 -15.40 -3.79 -8.90
N LEU A 200 -14.86 -3.54 -7.70
CA LEU A 200 -14.69 -4.58 -6.66
C LEU A 200 -16.01 -5.12 -6.12
N ALA A 201 -17.10 -4.34 -6.17
CA ALA A 201 -18.43 -4.82 -5.78
C ALA A 201 -19.02 -5.75 -6.86
N LEU A 202 -18.85 -5.42 -8.14
CA LEU A 202 -19.32 -6.23 -9.26
C LEU A 202 -18.58 -7.57 -9.35
N GLU A 203 -17.26 -7.60 -9.11
CA GLU A 203 -16.48 -8.84 -9.08
C GLU A 203 -16.98 -9.80 -7.99
N LYS A 204 -17.37 -9.27 -6.82
CA LYS A 204 -17.94 -10.08 -5.74
C LYS A 204 -19.31 -10.67 -6.05
N GLU A 205 -20.15 -9.93 -6.77
CA GLU A 205 -21.45 -10.46 -7.20
C GLU A 205 -21.27 -11.58 -8.22
N HIS A 206 -20.28 -11.47 -9.12
CA HIS A 206 -19.94 -12.51 -10.08
C HIS A 206 -19.42 -13.78 -9.41
N ASP A 207 -18.51 -13.64 -8.43
CA ASP A 207 -17.96 -14.76 -7.67
C ASP A 207 -18.99 -15.44 -6.72
N ALA A 208 -20.10 -14.76 -6.42
CA ALA A 208 -21.16 -15.30 -5.56
C ALA A 208 -22.20 -16.13 -6.33
N ASP A 209 -22.28 -15.96 -7.65
CA ASP A 209 -23.19 -16.68 -8.55
C ASP A 209 -22.55 -17.92 -9.22
N GLU A 210 -21.24 -18.16 -9.05
CA GLU A 210 -20.48 -19.36 -9.50
C GLU A 210 -20.20 -20.41 -8.39
#